data_AF-A0A7W4C7R5-F1
#
_entry.id   AF-A0A7W4C7R5-F1
#
_cell.length_a   1.000
_cell.length_b   1.000
_cell.length_c   1.000
_cell.angle_alpha   90.00
_cell.angle_beta   90.00
_cell.angle_gamma   90.00
#
_symmetry.space_group_name_H-M   'P 1'
#
loop_
_entity.id
_entity.type
_entity.pdbx_description
1 polymer ?
#
loop_
_entity_poly.entity_id
_entity_poly.type
_entity_poly.pdbx_seq_one_letter_code
_entity_poly.pdbx_strand_id
1 'polypeptide(L)' 'MSLNKYVVGLTGGIASGKTTVANLFAEYGIDLVDADVIAREVVSIGSDGLNAIV' A
#
# COMPACT_ATOMS: atom_id res chain seq x y z
N MET A 1 21.23 2.76 -15.04
CA MET A 1 20.16 1.74 -14.99
C MET A 1 18.87 2.49 -14.75
N SER A 2 18.02 2.64 -15.77
CA SER A 2 16.74 3.34 -15.60
C SER A 2 15.76 2.41 -14.91
N LEU A 3 15.43 2.70 -13.65
CA LEU A 3 14.45 1.97 -12.84
C LEU A 3 13.07 2.59 -13.04
N ASN A 4 12.53 2.54 -14.25
CA ASN A 4 11.11 2.80 -14.42
C ASN A 4 10.36 1.52 -14.01
N LYS A 5 10.08 1.38 -12.71
CA LYS A 5 9.17 0.34 -12.21
C LYS A 5 7.76 0.64 -12.75
N TYR A 6 7.11 -0.38 -13.30
CA TYR A 6 5.71 -0.28 -13.70
C TYR A 6 4.82 -0.39 -12.47
N VAL A 7 3.93 0.58 -12.25
CA VAL A 7 3.10 0.69 -11.05
C VAL A 7 1.63 0.55 -11.43
N VAL A 8 0.90 -0.31 -10.71
CA VAL A 8 -0.53 -0.55 -10.91
C VAL A 8 -1.27 -0.26 -9.61
N GLY A 9 -2.30 0.58 -9.68
CA GLY A 9 -3.21 0.82 -8.56
C GLY A 9 -4.32 -0.23 -8.51
N LEU A 10 -4.37 -1.03 -7.44
CA LEU A 10 -5.46 -1.97 -7.19
C LEU A 10 -6.55 -1.32 -6.34
N THR A 11 -7.76 -1.19 -6.87
CA THR A 11 -8.93 -0.58 -6.20
C THR A 11 -10.16 -1.51 -6.27
N GLY A 12 -11.23 -1.12 -5.60
CA GLY A 12 -12.47 -1.90 -5.47
C GLY A 12 -13.22 -1.60 -4.16
N GLY A 13 -14.50 -1.97 -4.12
CA GLY A 13 -15.35 -1.76 -2.95
C GLY A 13 -14.97 -2.60 -1.72
N ILE A 14 -15.57 -2.29 -0.57
CA ILE A 14 -15.44 -3.13 0.63
C ILE A 14 -15.96 -4.55 0.31
N ALA A 15 -15.26 -5.57 0.83
CA ALA A 15 -15.57 -6.98 0.58
C ALA A 15 -15.54 -7.44 -0.90
N SER A 16 -14.94 -6.66 -1.82
CA SER A 16 -14.85 -7.04 -3.24
C SER A 16 -13.69 -8.00 -3.57
N GLY A 17 -12.96 -8.51 -2.56
CA GLY A 17 -11.84 -9.44 -2.77
C GLY A 17 -10.50 -8.78 -3.17
N LYS A 18 -10.32 -7.47 -2.97
CA LYS A 18 -9.05 -6.77 -3.27
C LYS A 18 -7.83 -7.46 -2.66
N THR A 19 -7.90 -7.78 -1.36
CA THR A 19 -6.81 -8.46 -0.63
C THR A 19 -6.47 -9.81 -1.24
N THR A 20 -7.47 -10.55 -1.74
CA THR A 20 -7.25 -11.82 -2.45
C THR A 20 -6.44 -11.60 -3.74
N VAL A 21 -6.82 -10.60 -4.55
CA VAL A 21 -6.11 -10.28 -5.79
C VAL A 21 -4.69 -9.75 -5.51
N ALA A 22 -4.54 -8.91 -4.48
CA ALA A 22 -3.24 -8.44 -4.00
C ALA A 22 -2.30 -9.61 -3.64
N ASN A 23 -2.79 -10.56 -2.85
CA ASN A 23 -2.01 -11.73 -2.45
C ASN A 23 -1.63 -12.61 -3.64
N LEU A 24 -2.53 -12.78 -4.61
CA LEU A 24 -2.21 -13.49 -5.85
C LEU A 24 -1.06 -12.81 -6.62
N PHE A 25 -1.04 -11.48 -6.72
CA PHE A 25 0.10 -10.78 -7.33
C PHE A 25 1.41 -11.05 -6.58
N ALA A 26 1.38 -11.06 -5.24
CA ALA A 26 2.54 -11.38 -4.42
C ALA A 26 3.06 -12.81 -4.66
N GLU A 27 2.17 -13.78 -4.87
CA GLU A 27 2.54 -15.16 -5.23
C GLU A 27 3.31 -15.25 -6.56
N TYR A 28 3.06 -14.32 -7.49
CA TYR A 28 3.83 -14.18 -8.74
C TYR A 28 5.12 -13.35 -8.60
N GLY A 29 5.51 -12.96 -7.39
CA GLY A 29 6.73 -12.20 -7.11
C GLY A 29 6.61 -10.70 -7.42
N ILE A 30 5.39 -10.16 -7.46
CA ILE A 30 5.16 -8.72 -7.63
C ILE A 30 5.20 -8.05 -6.26
N ASP A 31 5.99 -6.98 -6.15
CA ASP A 31 6.06 -6.14 -4.96
C ASP A 31 4.66 -5.58 -4.61
N LEU A 32 4.18 -5.85 -3.39
CA LEU A 32 2.93 -5.30 -2.88
C LEU A 32 3.20 -4.05 -2.02
N VAL A 33 2.48 -2.96 -2.29
CA VAL A 33 2.48 -1.75 -1.47
C VAL A 33 1.07 -1.53 -0.93
N ASP A 34 0.87 -1.76 0.37
CA ASP A 34 -0.43 -1.60 1.02
C ASP A 34 -0.59 -0.18 1.57
N ALA A 35 -1.46 0.61 0.93
CA ALA A 35 -1.71 1.99 1.30
C ALA A 35 -2.42 2.12 2.67
N ASP A 36 -3.29 1.18 3.04
CA ASP A 36 -4.03 1.24 4.31
C ASP A 36 -3.10 1.01 5.50
N VAL A 37 -2.12 0.12 5.34
CA VAL A 37 -1.06 -0.11 6.35
C VAL A 37 -0.17 1.11 6.47
N ILE A 38 0.36 1.60 5.35
CA ILE A 38 1.27 2.76 5.34
C ILE A 38 0.57 3.99 5.92
N ALA A 39 -0.70 4.24 5.58
CA ALA A 39 -1.46 5.37 6.10
C ALA A 39 -1.56 5.37 7.63
N ARG A 40 -1.55 4.19 8.28
CA ARG A 40 -1.51 4.08 9.75
C ARG A 40 -0.13 4.30 10.32
N GLU A 41 0.91 3.80 9.65
CA GLU A 41 2.30 3.94 10.08
C GLU A 41 2.78 5.39 10.04
N VAL A 42 2.44 6.13 8.99
CA VAL A 42 2.87 7.53 8.80
C VAL A 42 2.29 8.50 9.83
N VAL A 43 1.23 8.11 10.55
CA VAL A 43 0.63 8.89 11.65
C VAL A 43 0.74 8.18 13.00
N SER A 44 1.69 7.25 13.13
CA SER A 44 1.99 6.63 14.42
C SER A 44 2.45 7.68 15.46
N ILE A 45 2.26 7.39 16.74
CA ILE A 45 2.66 8.31 17.82
C ILE A 45 4.16 8.59 17.72
N GLY A 46 4.51 9.88 17.66
CA GLY A 46 5.89 10.34 17.51
C GLY A 46 6.40 10.39 16.06
N SER A 47 5.57 10.03 15.07
CA SER A 47 5.91 10.21 13.65
C SER A 47 5.84 11.68 13.23
N ASP A 48 6.67 12.04 12.24
CA ASP A 48 6.63 13.36 11.61
C ASP A 48 5.26 13.67 10.99
N GLY A 49 4.60 12.65 10.43
CA GLY A 49 3.28 12.82 9.82
C GLY A 49 2.20 13.16 10.83
N LEU A 50 2.22 12.56 12.03
CA LEU A 50 1.32 12.98 13.11
C LEU A 50 1.67 14.41 13.60
N ASN A 51 2.96 14.71 13.81
CA ASN A 51 3.41 16.02 14.28
C ASN A 51 3.03 17.17 13.33
N ALA A 52 2.89 16.90 12.03
CA ALA A 52 2.53 17.90 11.05
C ALA A 52 1.02 18.27 11.04
N ILE A 53 0.17 17.48 11.69
CA ILE A 53 -1.30 17.63 11.65
C ILE A 53 -1.96 17.85 13.02
N VAL A 54 -1.18 17.95 14.10
CA VAL A 54 -1.67 18.20 15.48
C VAL A 54 -1.06 19.46 16.08
#